data_AF-A0A520K8J2-F1
#
_entry.id   AF-A0A520K8J2-F1
#
_cell.length_a   1.000
_cell.length_b   1.000
_cell.length_c   1.000
_cell.angle_alpha   90.00
_cell.angle_beta   90.00
_cell.angle_gamma   90.00
#
_symmetry.space_group_name_H-M   'P 1'
#
loop_
_entity.id
_entity.type
_entity.pdbx_description
1 polymer ?
#
loop_
_entity_poly.entity_id
_entity_poly.type
_entity_poly.pdbx_seq_one_letter_code
_entity_poly.pdbx_strand_id
1 'polypeptide(L)'
;MPRLLDLYARHDIKSIFYFTGMFAEQLLESVELVKRHGHEIGCHGYDHSPNRAFDMLGYKEQVNQFKKAKRVIEELAGRIESFRAPMLRINEVTFC
;
A
#
# COMPACT_ATOMS: atom_id res chain seq x y z
N MET A 1 -5.58 -12.11 -8.27
CA MET A 1 -4.16 -11.95 -7.93
C MET A 1 -3.27 -13.07 -8.47
N PRO A 2 -3.60 -14.37 -8.35
CA PRO A 2 -2.73 -15.47 -8.80
C PRO A 2 -2.27 -15.37 -10.25
N ARG A 3 -3.20 -15.12 -11.19
CA ARG A 3 -2.88 -15.00 -12.63
C ARG A 3 -1.82 -13.95 -12.98
N LEU A 4 -1.74 -12.86 -12.21
CA LEU A 4 -0.77 -11.78 -12.44
C LEU A 4 0.61 -12.18 -11.91
N LEU A 5 0.65 -12.83 -10.75
CA LEU A 5 1.87 -13.37 -10.17
C LEU A 5 2.46 -14.48 -11.04
N ASP A 6 1.61 -15.37 -11.57
CA ASP A 6 2.04 -16.40 -12.53
C ASP A 6 2.63 -15.79 -13.80
N LEU A 7 2.03 -14.70 -14.30
CA LEU A 7 2.56 -13.99 -15.46
C LEU A 7 3.94 -13.40 -15.16
N TYR A 8 4.11 -12.73 -14.02
CA TYR A 8 5.40 -12.18 -13.63
C TYR A 8 6.46 -13.26 -13.41
N ALA A 9 6.09 -14.38 -12.78
CA ALA A 9 6.99 -15.51 -12.57
C ALA A 9 7.46 -16.15 -13.89
N ARG A 10 6.58 -16.30 -14.88
CA ARG A 10 6.94 -16.83 -16.22
C ARG A 10 7.97 -15.97 -16.96
N HIS A 11 8.05 -14.69 -16.65
CA HIS A 11 8.95 -13.74 -17.30
C HIS A 11 10.09 -13.27 -16.38
N ASP A 12 10.25 -13.88 -15.20
CA ASP A 12 11.23 -13.47 -14.17
C ASP A 12 11.16 -11.97 -13.82
N ILE A 13 9.95 -11.43 -13.73
CA ILE A 13 9.70 -10.02 -13.44
C ILE A 13 9.48 -9.84 -11.93
N LYS A 14 10.26 -8.96 -11.31
CA LYS A 14 9.94 -8.39 -10.00
C LYS A 14 9.23 -7.05 -10.15
N SER A 15 8.38 -6.74 -9.19
CA SER A 15 7.50 -5.59 -9.22
C SER A 15 7.11 -5.22 -7.78
N ILE A 16 6.48 -4.07 -7.64
CA ILE A 16 5.93 -3.57 -6.39
C ILE A 16 4.40 -3.60 -6.43
N PHE A 17 3.80 -4.08 -5.35
CA PHE A 17 2.36 -4.06 -5.14
C PHE A 17 2.02 -3.10 -4.00
N TYR A 18 1.23 -2.07 -4.32
CA TYR A 18 0.76 -1.09 -3.34
C TYR A 18 -0.58 -1.54 -2.77
N PHE A 19 -0.63 -1.81 -1.47
CA PHE A 19 -1.86 -2.20 -0.77
C PHE A 19 -2.39 -1.05 0.08
N THR A 20 -3.71 -0.93 0.15
CA THR A 20 -4.32 -0.11 1.20
C THR A 20 -4.35 -0.88 2.52
N GLY A 21 -4.31 -0.18 3.65
CA GLY A 21 -4.44 -0.79 4.98
C GLY A 21 -5.77 -1.55 5.12
N MET A 22 -6.88 -0.94 4.68
CA MET A 22 -8.20 -1.58 4.73
C MET A 22 -8.27 -2.89 3.91
N PHE A 23 -7.63 -2.93 2.73
CA PHE A 23 -7.57 -4.17 1.95
C PHE A 23 -6.70 -5.22 2.64
N ALA A 24 -5.57 -4.81 3.21
CA ALA A 24 -4.70 -5.72 3.95
C ALA A 24 -5.42 -6.36 5.15
N GLU A 25 -6.22 -5.61 5.90
CA GLU A 25 -7.04 -6.15 7.02
C GLU A 25 -8.05 -7.20 6.54
N GLN A 26 -8.65 -7.00 5.37
CA GLN A 26 -9.72 -7.86 4.84
C GLN A 26 -9.21 -9.11 4.14
N LEU A 27 -8.03 -9.04 3.50
CA LEU A 27 -7.53 -10.10 2.64
C LEU A 27 -6.03 -10.35 2.85
N LEU A 28 -5.68 -10.72 4.08
CA LEU A 28 -4.32 -11.01 4.56
C LEU A 28 -3.55 -11.94 3.59
N GLU A 29 -4.22 -13.00 3.10
CA GLU A 29 -3.63 -14.00 2.20
C GLU A 29 -3.09 -13.40 0.91
N SER A 30 -3.66 -12.31 0.40
CA SER A 30 -3.18 -11.66 -0.82
C SER A 30 -1.83 -10.97 -0.60
N VAL A 31 -1.65 -10.34 0.55
CA VAL A 31 -0.37 -9.68 0.91
C VAL A 31 0.72 -10.74 1.08
N GLU A 32 0.42 -11.83 1.79
CA GLU A 32 1.36 -12.94 1.95
C GLU A 32 1.70 -13.61 0.62
N LEU A 33 0.73 -13.80 -0.27
CA LEU A 33 0.96 -14.42 -1.56
C LEU A 33 1.94 -13.61 -2.39
N VAL A 34 1.76 -12.28 -2.44
CA VAL A 34 2.68 -11.36 -3.12
C VAL A 34 4.08 -11.43 -2.49
N LYS A 35 4.16 -11.41 -1.15
CA LYS A 35 5.43 -11.55 -0.41
C LYS A 35 6.17 -12.84 -0.74
N ARG A 36 5.46 -13.98 -0.77
CA ARG A 36 6.03 -15.31 -1.09
C ARG A 36 6.60 -15.38 -2.51
N HIS A 37 6.06 -14.61 -3.45
CA HIS A 37 6.59 -14.49 -4.81
C HIS A 37 7.81 -13.55 -4.90
N GLY A 38 8.24 -12.94 -3.79
CA GLY A 38 9.41 -12.07 -3.72
C GLY A 38 9.20 -10.71 -4.38
N HIS A 39 7.95 -10.23 -4.46
CA HIS A 39 7.64 -8.87 -4.88
C HIS A 39 7.76 -7.91 -3.70
N GLU A 40 8.06 -6.64 -3.99
CA GLU A 40 8.05 -5.59 -2.98
C GLU A 40 6.60 -5.24 -2.60
N ILE A 41 6.39 -4.96 -1.32
CA ILE A 41 5.10 -4.50 -0.80
C ILE A 41 5.24 -3.02 -0.42
N GLY A 42 4.38 -2.20 -1.00
CA GLY A 42 4.29 -0.77 -0.74
C GLY A 42 2.99 -0.38 -0.04
N CYS A 43 3.02 0.77 0.63
CA CYS A 43 1.85 1.39 1.24
C CYS A 43 1.06 2.22 0.21
N HIS A 44 -0.25 2.06 0.18
CA HIS A 44 -1.18 2.88 -0.61
C HIS A 44 -2.13 3.71 0.26
N GLY A 45 -1.73 4.07 1.48
CA GLY A 45 -2.64 4.71 2.45
C GLY A 45 -3.64 3.73 3.07
N TYR A 46 -4.55 4.23 3.92
CA TYR A 46 -5.45 3.34 4.67
C TYR A 46 -6.71 2.98 3.88
N ASP A 47 -7.38 3.98 3.29
CA ASP A 47 -8.55 3.80 2.45
C ASP A 47 -8.40 4.58 1.13
N HIS A 48 -9.22 4.24 0.14
CA HIS A 48 -9.20 4.84 -1.20
C HIS A 48 -10.43 5.76 -1.43
N SER A 49 -11.00 6.32 -0.34
CA SER A 49 -12.16 7.20 -0.43
C SER A 49 -11.78 8.58 -0.96
N PRO A 50 -12.50 9.12 -1.96
CA PRO A 50 -12.27 10.48 -2.47
C PRO A 50 -12.39 11.57 -1.40
N ASN A 51 -13.20 11.32 -0.36
CA ASN A 51 -13.47 12.27 0.72
C ASN A 51 -12.37 12.29 1.81
N ARG A 52 -11.43 11.34 1.75
CA ARG A 52 -10.28 11.24 2.66
C ARG A 52 -8.97 11.16 1.89
N ALA A 53 -8.96 11.63 0.65
CA ALA A 53 -7.74 11.74 -0.15
C ALA A 53 -6.73 12.68 0.54
N PHE A 54 -5.44 12.41 0.36
CA PHE A 54 -4.38 13.11 1.11
C PHE A 54 -4.41 14.62 0.86
N ASP A 55 -4.70 15.06 -0.35
CA ASP A 55 -4.82 16.48 -0.70
C ASP A 55 -5.92 17.24 0.07
N MET A 56 -6.94 16.53 0.56
CA MET A 56 -8.04 17.10 1.36
C MET A 56 -7.75 17.16 2.86
N LEU A 57 -6.64 16.57 3.31
CA LEU A 57 -6.33 16.38 4.73
C LEU A 57 -5.20 17.30 5.19
N GLY A 58 -5.26 17.72 6.45
CA GLY A 58 -4.16 18.39 7.11
C GLY A 58 -3.01 17.44 7.45
N TYR A 59 -1.82 17.99 7.72
CA TYR A 59 -0.61 17.21 7.99
C TYR A 59 -0.80 16.12 9.06
N LYS A 60 -1.38 16.47 10.21
CA LYS A 60 -1.61 15.53 11.32
C LYS A 60 -2.51 14.36 10.91
N GLU A 61 -3.53 14.61 10.09
CA GLU A 61 -4.45 13.58 9.62
C GLU A 61 -3.79 12.67 8.59
N GLN A 62 -3.02 13.23 7.66
CA GLN A 62 -2.21 12.44 6.71
C GLN A 62 -1.25 11.51 7.45
N VAL A 63 -0.50 12.03 8.44
CA VAL A 63 0.42 11.24 9.27
C VAL A 63 -0.33 10.13 10.00
N ASN A 64 -1.47 10.42 10.61
CA ASN A 64 -2.25 9.42 11.35
C ASN A 64 -2.78 8.31 10.43
N GLN A 65 -3.33 8.67 9.27
CA GLN A 65 -3.81 7.67 8.30
C GLN A 65 -2.67 6.85 7.72
N PHE A 66 -1.54 7.48 7.40
CA PHE A 66 -0.35 6.80 6.91
C PHE A 66 0.23 5.84 7.95
N LYS A 67 0.37 6.26 9.21
CA LYS A 67 0.82 5.39 10.31
C LYS A 67 -0.10 4.19 10.51
N LYS A 68 -1.42 4.41 10.45
CA LYS A 68 -2.39 3.31 10.55
C LYS A 68 -2.21 2.30 9.43
N ALA A 69 -2.15 2.76 8.19
CA ALA A 69 -1.94 1.90 7.01
C ALA A 69 -0.62 1.15 7.09
N LYS A 70 0.47 1.87 7.39
CA LYS A 70 1.82 1.31 7.49
C LYS A 70 1.86 0.20 8.53
N ARG A 71 1.34 0.43 9.74
CA ARG A 71 1.30 -0.58 10.80
C ARG A 71 0.64 -1.89 10.33
N VAL A 72 -0.57 -1.79 9.80
CA VAL A 72 -1.34 -2.96 9.32
C VAL A 72 -0.56 -3.73 8.24
N ILE A 73 0.01 -3.01 7.28
CA ILE A 73 0.72 -3.67 6.17
C ILE A 73 2.02 -4.29 6.69
N GLU A 74 2.76 -3.62 7.57
CA GLU A 74 4.02 -4.13 8.11
C GLU A 74 3.84 -5.36 9.00
N GLU A 75 2.70 -5.50 9.69
CA GLU A 75 2.36 -6.73 10.43
C GLU A 75 2.35 -7.98 9.53
N LEU A 76 2.07 -7.82 8.22
CA LEU A 76 2.04 -8.91 7.23
C LEU A 76 3.31 -8.97 6.39
N ALA A 77 3.75 -7.80 5.91
CA ALA A 77 4.81 -7.66 4.93
C ALA A 77 6.21 -7.65 5.56
N GLY A 78 6.33 -7.32 6.84
CA GLY A 78 7.58 -6.81 7.41
C GLY A 78 7.78 -5.34 7.06
N ARG A 79 8.99 -4.80 7.29
CA ARG A 79 9.31 -3.39 7.03
C ARG A 79 8.99 -2.98 5.58
N ILE A 80 8.27 -1.88 5.41
CA ILE A 80 7.97 -1.30 4.08
C ILE A 80 8.56 0.11 3.94
N GLU A 81 9.08 0.41 2.76
CA GLU A 81 9.76 1.68 2.45
C GLU A 81 9.04 2.49 1.37
N SER A 82 8.33 1.82 0.46
CA SER A 82 7.63 2.46 -0.64
C SER A 82 6.22 2.93 -0.29
N PHE A 83 5.86 4.11 -0.79
CA PHE A 83 4.52 4.68 -0.70
C PHE A 83 4.05 5.23 -2.05
N ARG A 84 2.75 5.11 -2.31
CA ARG A 84 2.06 5.82 -3.41
C ARG A 84 0.75 6.36 -2.88
N ALA A 85 0.46 7.64 -3.10
CA ALA A 85 -0.82 8.22 -2.67
C ALA A 85 -2.00 7.65 -3.51
N PRO A 86 -3.16 7.34 -2.88
CA PRO A 86 -4.41 7.07 -3.59
C PRO A 86 -4.72 8.13 -4.64
N MET A 87 -5.09 7.70 -5.84
CA MET A 87 -5.48 8.60 -6.94
C MET A 87 -4.41 9.65 -7.33
N LEU A 88 -3.15 9.49 -6.88
CA LEU A 88 -2.08 10.50 -7.00
C LEU A 88 -2.43 11.87 -6.40
N ARG A 89 -3.42 11.91 -5.50
CA ARG A 89 -3.91 13.14 -4.87
C ARG A 89 -3.08 13.46 -3.65
N ILE A 90 -2.30 14.54 -3.73
CA ILE A 90 -1.36 15.02 -2.72
C ILE A 90 -1.45 16.54 -2.61
N ASN A 91 -0.97 17.11 -1.50
CA ASN A 91 -0.85 18.56 -1.31
C ASN A 91 0.52 18.91 -0.72
N GLU A 92 0.73 20.21 -0.42
CA GLU A 92 2.01 20.74 0.07
C GLU A 92 2.51 20.03 1.34
N VAL A 93 1.61 19.55 2.20
CA VAL A 93 1.99 18.93 3.47
C VAL A 93 2.24 17.43 3.37
N THR A 94 2.07 16.81 2.19
CA THR A 94 2.33 15.38 1.98
C THR A 94 3.83 15.02 2.03
N PHE A 95 4.71 15.99 1.73
CA PHE A 95 6.16 15.79 1.69
C PHE A 95 6.92 16.44 2.87
N CYS A 96 6.20 17.02 3.83
CA CYS A 96 6.78 17.68 5.00
C CYS A 96 7.27 16.69 6.07
#